data_AF-A0A5P2CW94-F1
#
_entry.id   AF-A0A5P2CW94-F1
#
_cell.length_a   1.000
_cell.length_b   1.000
_cell.length_c   1.000
_cell.angle_alpha   90.00
_cell.angle_beta   90.00
_cell.angle_gamma   90.00
#
_symmetry.space_group_name_H-M   'P 1'
#
loop_
_entity.id
_entity.type
_entity.pdbx_description
1 polymer ?
#
loop_
_entity_poly.entity_id
_entity_poly.type
_entity_poly.pdbx_seq_one_letter_code
_entity_poly.pdbx_strand_id
1 'polypeptide(L)'
;MTSHRSPWLRLLPGISPKRRGFILAWWGFALTFGGMRLLTWLIHIDAAGIGDMQAGGVHIHHYVWGILLLAGVGAAGLAERSARARAWIGLAYGVGLALVVDEAALLISLEDVYWDTQGGISIALAIAVIAVAGSVLAVTRGRRASKNDVNEADEED
;
A
#
# COMPACT_ATOMS: atom_id res chain seq x y z
N MET A 1 21.45 -18.81 26.83
CA MET A 1 20.77 -18.73 25.52
C MET A 1 20.64 -17.27 25.11
N THR A 2 21.49 -16.81 24.21
CA THR A 2 21.43 -15.44 23.66
C THR A 2 20.21 -15.34 22.75
N SER A 3 19.25 -14.45 23.08
CA SER A 3 18.14 -14.19 22.17
C SER A 3 18.74 -13.49 20.95
N HIS A 4 18.85 -14.18 19.81
CA HIS A 4 19.16 -13.54 18.54
C HIS A 4 17.99 -12.59 18.20
N ARG A 5 18.10 -11.33 18.63
CA ARG A 5 17.18 -10.28 18.20
C ARG A 5 17.37 -10.11 16.69
N SER A 6 16.43 -10.64 15.93
CA SER A 6 16.49 -10.67 14.47
C SER A 6 16.70 -9.25 13.89
N PRO A 7 17.69 -9.02 13.00
CA PRO A 7 18.16 -7.69 12.58
C PRO A 7 17.08 -6.75 12.00
N TRP A 8 16.03 -7.32 11.42
CA TRP A 8 14.96 -6.57 10.75
C TRP A 8 14.10 -5.71 11.69
N LEU A 9 14.19 -5.91 13.00
CA LEU A 9 13.49 -5.09 14.01
C LEU A 9 14.04 -3.65 14.09
N ARG A 10 15.14 -3.33 13.40
CA ARG A 10 15.78 -2.01 13.40
C ARG A 10 15.15 -0.98 12.45
N LEU A 11 14.37 -1.42 11.46
CA LEU A 11 13.83 -0.52 10.43
C LEU A 11 12.63 0.33 10.90
N LEU A 12 11.95 -0.07 11.98
CA LEU A 12 10.83 0.68 12.57
C LEU A 12 10.87 0.60 14.12
N PRO A 13 11.86 1.23 14.78
CA PRO A 13 11.93 1.28 16.24
C PRO A 13 10.67 1.94 16.83
N GLY A 14 10.13 1.41 17.93
CA GLY A 14 8.97 1.99 18.64
C GLY A 14 7.59 1.72 18.03
N ILE A 15 7.47 1.11 16.85
CA ILE A 15 6.17 0.75 16.26
C ILE A 15 5.75 -0.65 16.70
N SER A 16 4.52 -0.78 17.23
CA SER A 16 3.97 -2.06 17.67
C SER A 16 3.90 -3.09 16.52
N PRO A 17 4.20 -4.38 16.76
CA PRO A 17 4.27 -5.38 15.69
C PRO A 17 2.95 -5.52 14.91
N LYS A 18 1.81 -5.31 15.56
CA LYS A 18 0.48 -5.32 14.92
C LYS A 18 0.27 -4.15 13.96
N ARG A 19 0.90 -2.99 14.19
CA ARG A 19 0.72 -1.76 13.40
C ARG A 19 1.67 -1.68 12.20
N ARG A 20 2.79 -2.42 12.23
CA ARG A 20 3.79 -2.42 11.15
C ARG A 20 3.21 -2.81 9.80
N GLY A 21 2.35 -3.82 9.76
CA GLY A 21 1.68 -4.24 8.52
C GLY A 21 0.88 -3.11 7.88
N PHE A 22 0.06 -2.41 8.66
CA PHE A 22 -0.74 -1.28 8.15
C PHE A 22 0.12 -0.10 7.68
N ILE A 23 1.21 0.22 8.38
CA ILE A 23 2.13 1.29 7.96
C ILE A 23 2.83 0.92 6.65
N LEU A 24 3.32 -0.31 6.54
CA LEU A 24 3.96 -0.78 5.31
C LEU A 24 2.97 -0.90 4.16
N ALA A 25 1.72 -1.27 4.43
CA ALA A 25 0.66 -1.24 3.43
C ALA A 25 0.42 0.17 2.91
N TRP A 26 0.33 1.16 3.81
CA TRP A 26 0.14 2.56 3.44
C TRP A 26 1.31 3.11 2.60
N TRP A 27 2.54 2.86 3.03
CA TRP A 27 3.73 3.26 2.27
C TRP A 27 3.86 2.51 0.94
N GLY A 28 3.63 1.20 0.93
CA GLY A 28 3.64 0.39 -0.29
C GLY A 28 2.63 0.90 -1.30
N PHE A 29 1.41 1.21 -0.84
CA PHE A 29 0.40 1.82 -1.69
C PHE A 29 0.85 3.17 -2.27
N ALA A 30 1.23 4.11 -1.40
CA ALA A 30 1.55 5.48 -1.82
C ALA A 30 2.75 5.53 -2.79
N LEU A 31 3.81 4.77 -2.50
CA LEU A 31 5.02 4.74 -3.32
C LEU A 31 4.79 4.00 -4.64
N THR A 32 4.06 2.87 -4.63
CA THR A 32 3.75 2.15 -5.87
C THR A 32 2.83 2.98 -6.76
N PHE A 33 1.77 3.59 -6.22
CA PHE A 33 0.87 4.43 -7.01
C PHE A 33 1.60 5.64 -7.61
N GLY A 34 2.37 6.37 -6.78
CA GLY A 34 3.19 7.48 -7.26
C GLY A 34 4.23 7.05 -8.31
N GLY A 35 4.83 5.87 -8.12
CA GLY A 35 5.78 5.28 -9.06
C GLY A 35 5.15 4.91 -10.41
N MET A 36 3.96 4.30 -10.41
CA MET A 36 3.23 3.98 -11.65
C MET A 36 2.86 5.26 -12.40
N ARG A 37 2.36 6.28 -11.70
CA ARG A 37 2.04 7.58 -12.32
C ARG A 37 3.27 8.27 -12.90
N LEU A 38 4.38 8.24 -12.18
CA LEU A 38 5.65 8.77 -12.67
C LEU A 38 6.10 8.00 -13.92
N LEU A 39 5.99 6.67 -13.91
CA LEU A 39 6.34 5.84 -15.07
C LEU A 39 5.46 6.17 -16.28
N THR A 40 4.13 6.22 -16.14
CA THR A 40 3.20 6.61 -17.21
C THR A 40 3.51 8.00 -17.75
N TRP A 41 3.81 8.95 -16.85
CA TRP A 41 4.21 10.30 -17.25
C TRP A 41 5.53 10.31 -18.03
N LEU A 42 6.54 9.56 -17.58
CA LEU A 42 7.84 9.42 -18.27
C LEU A 42 7.72 8.77 -19.65
N ILE A 43 6.83 7.79 -19.80
CA ILE A 43 6.51 7.17 -21.10
C ILE A 43 5.81 8.19 -22.01
N HIS A 44 4.86 8.95 -21.46
CA HIS A 44 4.12 9.97 -22.22
C HIS A 44 5.02 11.08 -22.79
N ILE A 45 6.09 11.47 -22.08
CA ILE A 45 7.06 12.46 -22.55
C ILE A 45 8.21 11.87 -23.39
N ASP A 46 8.11 10.59 -23.77
CA ASP A 46 9.11 9.83 -24.54
C ASP A 46 10.54 9.87 -23.95
N ALA A 47 10.64 10.00 -22.62
CA ALA A 47 11.92 10.24 -21.96
C ALA A 47 12.80 8.99 -21.80
N ALA A 48 12.24 7.79 -21.98
CA ALA A 48 12.91 6.57 -21.53
C ALA A 48 12.83 5.36 -22.48
N GLY A 49 12.15 5.45 -23.62
CA GLY A 49 12.05 4.33 -24.58
C GLY A 49 11.45 3.05 -24.00
N ILE A 50 10.65 3.16 -22.93
CA ILE A 50 10.05 2.04 -22.22
C ILE A 50 8.68 1.77 -22.85
N GLY A 51 8.54 0.65 -23.55
CA GLY A 51 7.28 0.22 -24.17
C GLY A 51 6.42 -0.63 -23.23
N ASP A 52 5.13 -0.70 -23.54
CA ASP A 52 4.16 -1.54 -22.83
C ASP A 52 4.54 -3.03 -22.84
N MET A 53 4.16 -3.74 -21.77
CA MET A 53 4.31 -5.20 -21.70
C MET A 53 3.23 -5.88 -22.54
N GLN A 54 3.63 -6.50 -23.65
CA GLN A 54 2.77 -7.32 -24.50
C GLN A 54 3.10 -8.80 -24.34
N ALA A 55 2.07 -9.65 -24.22
CA ALA A 55 2.21 -11.11 -24.26
C ALA A 55 1.32 -11.65 -25.38
N GLY A 56 1.92 -12.27 -26.40
CA GLY A 56 1.18 -12.90 -27.51
C GLY A 56 0.29 -11.93 -28.32
N GLY A 57 0.62 -10.64 -28.37
CA GLY A 57 -0.17 -9.61 -29.06
C GLY A 57 -1.29 -8.99 -28.22
N VAL A 58 -1.41 -9.36 -26.93
CA VAL A 58 -2.38 -8.77 -25.99
C VAL A 58 -1.65 -7.86 -25.00
N HIS A 59 -2.15 -6.63 -24.84
CA HIS A 59 -1.71 -5.71 -23.80
C HIS A 59 -2.30 -6.12 -22.45
N ILE A 60 -1.45 -6.61 -21.56
CA ILE A 60 -1.86 -6.99 -20.21
C ILE A 60 -1.77 -5.75 -19.33
N HIS A 61 -2.92 -5.28 -18.86
CA HIS A 61 -2.98 -4.19 -17.92
C HIS A 61 -2.42 -4.62 -16.57
N HIS A 62 -1.66 -3.73 -15.94
CA HIS A 62 -0.91 -4.07 -14.74
C HIS A 62 -1.81 -4.31 -13.50
N TYR A 63 -3.09 -3.89 -13.55
CA TYR A 63 -4.07 -4.23 -12.51
C TYR A 63 -4.28 -5.74 -12.36
N VAL A 64 -4.07 -6.54 -13.42
CA VAL A 64 -4.17 -8.00 -13.38
C VAL A 64 -3.15 -8.58 -12.40
N TRP A 65 -1.92 -8.07 -12.42
CA TRP A 65 -0.88 -8.45 -11.46
C TRP A 65 -1.24 -8.02 -10.04
N GLY A 66 -1.88 -6.85 -9.90
CA GLY A 66 -2.45 -6.40 -8.64
C GLY A 66 -3.49 -7.37 -8.06
N ILE A 67 -4.43 -7.84 -8.88
CA ILE A 67 -5.45 -8.83 -8.48
C ILE A 67 -4.79 -10.14 -8.04
N LEU A 68 -3.86 -10.69 -8.84
CA LEU A 68 -3.18 -11.93 -8.50
C LEU A 68 -2.36 -11.81 -7.20
N LEU A 69 -1.68 -10.68 -7.02
CA LEU A 69 -0.95 -10.39 -5.79
C LEU A 69 -1.89 -10.31 -4.59
N LEU A 70 -3.01 -9.60 -4.71
CA LEU A 70 -4.02 -9.50 -3.65
C LEU A 70 -4.64 -10.86 -3.30
N ALA A 71 -4.90 -11.72 -4.29
CA ALA A 71 -5.39 -13.07 -4.03
C ALA A 71 -4.37 -13.89 -3.22
N GLY A 72 -3.09 -13.86 -3.61
CA GLY A 72 -2.01 -14.53 -2.87
C GLY A 72 -1.80 -13.97 -1.46
N VAL A 73 -1.85 -12.65 -1.31
CA VAL A 73 -1.80 -11.95 -0.01
C VAL A 73 -2.98 -12.34 0.87
N GLY A 74 -4.18 -12.43 0.32
CA GLY A 74 -5.38 -12.90 1.02
C GLY A 74 -5.21 -14.32 1.55
N ALA A 75 -4.77 -15.24 0.69
CA ALA A 75 -4.48 -16.63 1.08
C ALA A 75 -3.37 -16.71 2.15
N ALA A 76 -2.27 -15.97 2.00
CA ALA A 76 -1.18 -15.92 2.98
C ALA A 76 -1.66 -15.35 4.33
N GLY A 77 -2.54 -14.35 4.30
CA GLY A 77 -3.15 -13.77 5.49
C GLY A 77 -4.03 -14.75 6.27
N LEU A 78 -4.65 -15.72 5.59
CA LEU A 78 -5.42 -16.79 6.24
C LEU A 78 -4.52 -17.80 6.97
N ALA A 79 -3.37 -18.15 6.39
CA ALA A 79 -2.47 -19.17 6.92
C ALA A 79 -1.51 -18.65 8.02
N GLU A 80 -0.98 -17.44 7.85
CA GLU A 80 0.19 -17.00 8.61
C GLU A 80 -0.18 -16.09 9.80
N ARG A 81 0.56 -16.19 10.91
CA ARG A 81 0.27 -15.47 12.16
C ARG A 81 1.48 -14.74 12.74
N SER A 82 2.70 -14.94 12.27
CA SER A 82 3.86 -14.23 12.79
C SER A 82 3.80 -12.73 12.50
N ALA A 83 4.34 -11.92 13.41
CA ALA A 83 4.35 -10.47 13.25
C ALA A 83 5.22 -10.02 12.06
N ARG A 84 6.28 -10.77 11.74
CA ARG A 84 7.15 -10.52 10.60
C ARG A 84 6.39 -10.72 9.29
N ALA A 85 5.73 -11.85 9.13
CA ALA A 85 5.02 -12.12 7.90
C ALA A 85 3.83 -11.17 7.73
N ARG A 86 3.07 -10.86 8.80
CA ARG A 86 2.02 -9.83 8.75
C ARG A 86 2.54 -8.46 8.26
N ALA A 87 3.78 -8.10 8.58
CA ALA A 87 4.38 -6.86 8.09
C ALA A 87 4.58 -6.88 6.56
N TRP A 88 5.16 -7.96 6.03
CA TRP A 88 5.39 -8.14 4.59
C TRP A 88 4.11 -8.35 3.80
N ILE A 89 3.15 -9.11 4.35
CA ILE A 89 1.80 -9.26 3.78
C ILE A 89 1.14 -7.88 3.68
N GLY A 90 1.29 -7.01 4.69
CA GLY A 90 0.84 -5.63 4.63
C GLY A 90 1.48 -4.84 3.49
N LEU A 91 2.81 -4.90 3.34
CA LEU A 91 3.50 -4.24 2.22
C LEU A 91 2.98 -4.72 0.87
N ALA A 92 2.93 -6.04 0.66
CA ALA A 92 2.47 -6.66 -0.58
C ALA A 92 1.01 -6.32 -0.87
N TYR A 93 0.16 -6.26 0.16
CA TYR A 93 -1.21 -5.78 0.04
C TYR A 93 -1.27 -4.35 -0.51
N GLY A 94 -0.48 -3.44 0.07
CA GLY A 94 -0.42 -2.05 -0.39
C GLY A 94 0.01 -1.90 -1.85
N VAL A 95 1.05 -2.64 -2.24
CA VAL A 95 1.53 -2.70 -3.63
C VAL A 95 0.44 -3.21 -4.58
N GLY A 96 -0.17 -4.36 -4.25
CA GLY A 96 -1.22 -4.95 -5.09
C GLY A 96 -2.44 -4.04 -5.23
N LEU A 97 -2.84 -3.38 -4.14
CA LEU A 97 -3.94 -2.42 -4.16
C LEU A 97 -3.61 -1.20 -5.02
N ALA A 98 -2.39 -0.68 -4.98
CA ALA A 98 -1.98 0.46 -5.81
C ALA A 98 -2.07 0.14 -7.31
N LEU A 99 -1.62 -1.05 -7.72
CA LEU A 99 -1.72 -1.50 -9.12
C LEU A 99 -3.17 -1.60 -9.60
N VAL A 100 -4.10 -1.99 -8.72
CA VAL A 100 -5.52 -2.04 -9.06
C VAL A 100 -6.14 -0.63 -9.12
N VAL A 101 -5.83 0.23 -8.15
CA VAL A 101 -6.38 1.59 -8.07
C VAL A 101 -5.84 2.48 -9.19
N ASP A 102 -4.63 2.23 -9.68
CA ASP A 102 -4.07 2.99 -10.80
C ASP A 102 -4.94 2.89 -12.06
N GLU A 103 -5.50 1.71 -12.34
CA GLU A 103 -6.40 1.48 -13.47
C GLU A 103 -7.88 1.53 -13.06
N ALA A 104 -8.21 2.13 -11.92
CA ALA A 104 -9.59 2.18 -11.43
C ALA A 104 -10.55 2.85 -12.42
N ALA A 105 -10.07 3.85 -13.17
CA ALA A 105 -10.85 4.46 -14.24
C ALA A 105 -11.33 3.43 -15.27
N LEU A 106 -10.44 2.54 -15.75
CA LEU A 106 -10.76 1.48 -16.71
C LEU A 106 -11.70 0.42 -16.12
N LEU A 107 -11.50 0.05 -14.85
CA LEU A 107 -12.32 -0.94 -14.16
C LEU A 107 -13.76 -0.47 -13.91
N ILE A 108 -13.94 0.84 -13.70
CA ILE A 108 -15.25 1.43 -13.40
C ILE A 108 -15.99 1.80 -14.68
N SER A 109 -15.30 2.32 -15.70
CA SER A 109 -15.99 2.90 -16.84
C SER A 109 -16.42 1.86 -17.87
N LEU A 110 -15.66 0.77 -18.13
CA LEU A 110 -15.90 -0.29 -19.15
C LEU A 110 -16.20 0.19 -20.60
N GLU A 111 -16.59 1.44 -20.79
CA GLU A 111 -16.82 2.20 -22.01
C GLU A 111 -16.03 3.52 -21.90
N ASP A 112 -15.32 3.83 -22.98
CA ASP A 112 -14.18 4.76 -23.05
C ASP A 112 -14.56 6.25 -23.07
N VAL A 113 -15.73 6.63 -22.54
CA VAL A 113 -16.38 7.90 -22.94
C VAL A 113 -16.59 8.92 -21.82
N TYR A 114 -16.35 8.61 -20.55
CA TYR A 114 -16.71 9.57 -19.50
C TYR A 114 -15.55 10.50 -19.08
N TRP A 115 -15.10 11.31 -20.04
CA TRP A 115 -14.31 12.55 -19.93
C TRP A 115 -12.77 12.42 -19.86
N ASP A 116 -12.14 12.65 -21.01
CA ASP A 116 -10.87 13.33 -21.38
C ASP A 116 -9.74 13.64 -20.36
N THR A 117 -9.73 13.01 -19.19
CA THR A 117 -8.61 12.99 -18.22
C THR A 117 -8.60 11.63 -17.53
N GLN A 118 -8.24 10.57 -18.27
CA GLN A 118 -8.29 9.17 -17.81
C GLN A 118 -7.49 8.88 -16.51
N GLY A 119 -6.67 9.82 -16.01
CA GLY A 119 -6.01 9.71 -14.69
C GLY A 119 -6.76 10.32 -13.50
N GLY A 120 -7.76 11.18 -13.71
CA GLY A 120 -8.36 11.99 -12.64
C GLY A 120 -9.06 11.17 -11.56
N ILE A 121 -9.86 10.18 -11.94
CA ILE A 121 -10.57 9.30 -11.01
C ILE A 121 -9.59 8.47 -10.18
N SER A 122 -8.61 7.83 -10.82
CA SER A 122 -7.59 7.03 -10.13
C SER A 122 -6.80 7.88 -9.14
N ILE A 123 -6.43 9.11 -9.51
CA ILE A 123 -5.75 10.07 -8.62
C ILE A 123 -6.64 10.44 -7.43
N ALA A 124 -7.92 10.77 -7.67
CA ALA A 124 -8.85 11.12 -6.61
C ALA A 124 -9.03 9.96 -5.60
N LEU A 125 -9.18 8.74 -6.11
CA LEU A 125 -9.27 7.53 -5.28
C LEU A 125 -7.97 7.30 -4.48
N ALA A 126 -6.81 7.44 -5.10
CA ALA A 126 -5.53 7.27 -4.41
C ALA A 126 -5.32 8.31 -3.31
N ILE A 127 -5.62 9.59 -3.58
CA ILE A 127 -5.56 10.65 -2.58
C ILE A 127 -6.51 10.34 -1.42
N ALA A 128 -7.74 9.91 -1.71
CA ALA A 128 -8.71 9.53 -0.67
C ALA A 128 -8.19 8.36 0.19
N VAL A 129 -7.66 7.30 -0.43
CA VAL A 129 -7.07 6.15 0.29
C VAL A 129 -5.90 6.60 1.17
N ILE A 130 -4.97 7.40 0.62
CA ILE A 130 -3.81 7.92 1.37
C ILE A 130 -4.26 8.77 2.55
N ALA A 131 -5.17 9.71 2.34
CA ALA A 131 -5.66 10.64 3.35
C ALA A 131 -6.41 9.92 4.47
N VAL A 132 -7.34 9.02 4.13
CA VAL A 132 -8.14 8.28 5.12
C VAL A 132 -7.26 7.32 5.90
N ALA A 133 -6.48 6.45 5.23
CA ALA A 133 -5.66 5.47 5.92
C ALA A 133 -4.55 6.15 6.75
N GLY A 134 -3.94 7.21 6.22
CA GLY A 134 -2.95 8.03 6.94
C GLY A 134 -3.53 8.68 8.19
N SER A 135 -4.74 9.25 8.09
CA SER A 135 -5.44 9.87 9.22
C SER A 135 -5.79 8.85 10.31
N VAL A 136 -6.33 7.69 9.93
CA VAL A 136 -6.64 6.59 10.87
C VAL A 136 -5.36 6.14 11.59
N LEU A 137 -4.26 5.99 10.85
CA LEU A 137 -2.97 5.67 11.45
C LEU A 137 -2.54 6.77 12.43
N ALA A 138 -2.60 8.05 12.06
CA ALA A 138 -2.18 9.16 12.93
C ALA A 138 -3.02 9.22 14.23
N VAL A 139 -4.35 9.20 14.12
CA VAL A 139 -5.27 9.29 15.27
C VAL A 139 -5.10 8.12 16.23
N THR A 140 -4.97 6.90 15.71
CA THR A 140 -4.80 5.69 16.54
C THR A 140 -3.46 5.65 17.28
N ARG A 141 -2.43 6.37 16.79
CA ARG A 141 -1.17 6.57 17.51
C ARG A 141 -1.36 7.53 18.70
N GLY A 142 -1.97 8.69 18.46
CA GLY A 142 -2.17 9.72 19.48
C GLY A 142 -2.98 9.23 20.69
N ARG A 143 -4.08 8.51 20.44
CA ARG A 143 -4.90 7.91 21.51
C ARG A 143 -4.13 6.92 22.39
N ARG A 144 -3.15 6.21 21.82
CA ARG A 144 -2.38 5.21 22.55
C ARG A 144 -1.28 5.84 23.41
N ALA A 145 -0.69 6.94 22.94
CA ALA A 145 0.25 7.72 23.74
C ALA A 145 -0.47 8.33 24.96
N SER A 146 -1.58 9.03 24.73
CA SER A 146 -2.37 9.64 25.81
C SER A 146 -2.83 8.64 26.88
N LYS A 147 -3.22 7.42 26.50
CA LYS A 147 -3.58 6.37 27.48
C LYS A 147 -2.40 5.92 28.33
N ASN A 148 -1.19 5.86 27.77
CA ASN A 148 -0.01 5.46 28.53
C ASN A 148 0.38 6.55 29.54
N ASP A 149 0.30 7.83 29.14
CA ASP A 149 0.65 8.96 30.00
C ASP A 149 -0.28 9.05 31.24
N VAL A 150 -1.59 8.76 31.07
CA VAL A 150 -2.54 8.73 32.19
C VAL A 150 -2.24 7.59 33.17
N ASN A 151 -1.92 6.40 32.65
CA ASN A 151 -1.61 5.25 33.49
C ASN A 151 -0.32 5.44 34.32
N GLU A 152 0.68 6.13 33.77
CA GLU A 152 1.95 6.38 34.48
C GLU A 152 1.76 7.41 35.61
N ALA A 153 0.89 8.41 35.41
CA ALA A 153 0.52 9.35 36.46
C ALA A 153 -0.24 8.67 37.63
N ASP A 154 -1.11 7.69 37.35
CA ASP A 154 -1.85 6.94 38.38
C ASP A 154 -0.96 5.95 39.17
N GLU A 155 0.23 5.58 38.66
CA GLU A 155 1.18 4.66 39.32
C GLU A 155 2.19 5.39 40.23
N GLU A 156 2.35 6.71 40.07
CA GLU A 156 3.26 7.54 40.89
C GLU A 156 2.61 8.11 42.17
N ASP A 157 1.28 8.04 42.31
CA ASP A 157 0.49 8.46 43.48
C ASP A 157 0.16 7.29 44.45
#